data_AF-A0A4Q3U873-F1
#
_entry.id   AF-A0A4Q3U873-F1
#
_cell.length_a   1.000
_cell.length_b   1.000
_cell.length_c   1.000
_cell.angle_alpha   90.00
_cell.angle_beta   90.00
_cell.angle_gamma   90.00
#
_symmetry.space_group_name_H-M   'P 1'
#
loop_
_entity.id
_entity.type
_entity.pdbx_description
1 polymer ?
#
loop_
_entity_poly.entity_id
_entity_poly.type
_entity_poly.pdbx_seq_one_letter_code
_entity_poly.pdbx_strand_id
1 'polypeptide(L)'
;VWHRAKAMQAATGLGAMASVALSEQQASKEIHAFGNDLSVAAINAPRSIVLSGRKDALNTVLARLGERGVSCRPLHVNYAFHSAQMIPFAEQLTLDLSGVKLNPPRIPVYSTVTGAKLDTGDLDLGYFGRNIRQPVRFADATRALIRDGFSIMAEIGPHPVLAASVAEIEMEEGVEIVVVTSLRRGRRERETMLQALTALYRLGANPNWETAQGGLADVIDLPAYPWQRQRYWIEKRPQSAAHTTADRNAGHILGTRISSPAGNIFQAVWPATAPAWLGDHKVGGQIVVPGAAILEALWRAGRDALGNDRVYLSDFSIDQPLVLHENTTWQVAATQPDNGCCE
;
A
#
# COMPACT_ATOMS: atom_id res chain seq x y z
N VAL A 1 -35.57 14.42 10.47
CA VAL A 1 -35.56 13.79 11.83
C VAL A 1 -36.88 13.99 12.55
N TRP A 2 -37.34 15.23 12.75
CA TRP A 2 -38.58 15.54 13.49
C TRP A 2 -39.83 14.80 12.99
N HIS A 3 -40.19 14.93 11.70
CA HIS A 3 -41.38 14.26 11.13
C HIS A 3 -41.33 12.73 11.28
N ARG A 4 -40.15 12.12 11.09
CA ARG A 4 -39.96 10.69 11.30
C ARG A 4 -40.21 10.31 12.76
N ALA A 5 -39.67 11.06 13.71
CA ALA A 5 -39.87 10.79 15.13
C ALA A 5 -41.35 10.93 15.54
N LYS A 6 -42.07 11.90 14.97
CA LYS A 6 -43.53 12.05 15.17
C LYS A 6 -44.29 10.82 14.66
N ALA A 7 -43.95 10.30 13.48
CA ALA A 7 -44.53 9.07 12.96
C ALA A 7 -44.23 7.85 13.86
N MET A 8 -43.01 7.75 14.38
CA MET A 8 -42.60 6.70 15.34
C MET A 8 -43.38 6.77 16.65
N GLN A 9 -43.59 7.98 17.17
CA GLN A 9 -44.34 8.19 18.41
C GLN A 9 -45.77 7.65 18.27
N ALA A 10 -46.42 7.92 17.13
CA ALA A 10 -47.76 7.42 16.85
C ALA A 10 -47.82 5.88 16.68
N ALA A 11 -46.73 5.25 16.25
CA ALA A 11 -46.64 3.79 16.13
C ALA A 11 -46.31 3.05 17.44
N THR A 12 -46.00 3.78 18.51
CA THR A 12 -45.55 3.22 19.80
C THR A 12 -46.66 2.41 20.48
N GLY A 13 -46.29 1.25 21.02
CA GLY A 13 -47.17 0.28 21.68
C GLY A 13 -47.67 -0.84 20.77
N LEU A 14 -47.64 -0.64 19.46
CA LEU A 14 -48.34 -1.49 18.48
C LEU A 14 -47.55 -2.72 18.01
N GLY A 15 -46.23 -2.78 18.25
CA GLY A 15 -45.38 -3.86 17.73
C GLY A 15 -44.09 -4.04 18.50
N ALA A 16 -43.26 -4.98 18.05
CA ALA A 16 -41.94 -5.26 18.59
C ALA A 16 -40.96 -5.70 17.49
N MET A 17 -39.68 -5.76 17.84
CA MET A 17 -38.60 -6.21 16.95
C MET A 17 -37.61 -7.10 17.71
N ALA A 18 -37.01 -8.05 17.01
CA ALA A 18 -35.99 -8.93 17.57
C ALA A 18 -34.94 -9.29 16.52
N SER A 19 -33.67 -9.32 16.93
CA SER A 19 -32.58 -9.88 16.12
C SER A 19 -32.54 -11.40 16.30
N VAL A 20 -32.35 -12.13 15.22
CA VAL A 20 -32.29 -13.60 15.16
C VAL A 20 -31.08 -14.06 14.36
N ALA A 21 -30.42 -15.12 14.84
CA ALA A 21 -29.22 -15.69 14.23
C ALA A 21 -29.52 -16.66 13.07
N LEU A 22 -30.29 -16.20 12.08
CA LEU A 22 -30.77 -16.96 10.91
C LEU A 22 -30.31 -16.31 9.61
N SER A 23 -30.34 -17.05 8.50
CA SER A 23 -30.28 -16.43 7.17
C SER A 23 -31.61 -15.78 6.78
N GLU A 24 -31.59 -14.87 5.80
CA GLU A 24 -32.82 -14.25 5.26
C GLU A 24 -33.84 -15.30 4.79
N GLN A 25 -33.35 -16.34 4.11
CA GLN A 25 -34.20 -17.43 3.62
C GLN A 25 -34.82 -18.22 4.77
N GLN A 26 -34.05 -18.50 5.82
CA GLN A 26 -34.57 -19.18 7.01
C GLN A 26 -35.59 -18.30 7.73
N ALA A 27 -35.26 -17.03 8.01
CA ALA A 27 -36.15 -16.10 8.67
C ALA A 27 -37.47 -15.92 7.93
N SER A 28 -37.43 -15.82 6.59
CA SER A 28 -38.63 -15.73 5.74
C SER A 28 -39.51 -16.98 5.85
N LYS A 29 -38.91 -18.18 5.92
CA LYS A 29 -39.65 -19.42 6.14
C LYS A 29 -40.33 -19.45 7.50
N GLU A 30 -39.65 -19.01 8.56
CA GLU A 30 -40.21 -19.00 9.93
C GLU A 30 -41.44 -18.10 10.05
N ILE A 31 -41.43 -16.96 9.35
CA ILE A 31 -42.52 -15.97 9.46
C ILE A 31 -43.61 -16.14 8.40
N HIS A 32 -43.42 -17.00 7.40
CA HIS A 32 -44.36 -17.18 6.28
C HIS A 32 -45.80 -17.45 6.74
N ALA A 33 -45.97 -18.28 7.77
CA ALA A 33 -47.28 -18.64 8.32
C ALA A 33 -48.02 -17.46 9.00
N PHE A 34 -47.32 -16.36 9.29
CA PHE A 34 -47.88 -15.18 9.97
C PHE A 34 -48.30 -14.06 9.00
N GLY A 35 -48.06 -14.23 7.69
CA GLY A 35 -48.47 -13.26 6.67
C GLY A 35 -47.95 -11.85 6.97
N ASN A 36 -48.85 -10.87 7.05
CA ASN A 36 -48.52 -9.46 7.32
C ASN A 36 -48.26 -9.14 8.79
N ASP A 37 -48.50 -10.07 9.72
CA ASP A 37 -48.26 -9.85 11.15
C ASP A 37 -46.78 -9.78 11.49
N LEU A 38 -45.91 -10.36 10.65
CA LEU A 38 -44.46 -10.32 10.79
C LEU A 38 -43.79 -9.94 9.47
N SER A 39 -42.61 -9.37 9.56
CA SER A 39 -41.79 -9.00 8.41
C SER A 39 -40.31 -9.18 8.75
N VAL A 40 -39.51 -9.47 7.72
CA VAL A 40 -38.06 -9.24 7.81
C VAL A 40 -37.86 -7.73 7.78
N ALA A 41 -37.31 -7.20 8.86
CA ALA A 41 -37.12 -5.77 9.08
C ALA A 41 -35.75 -5.28 8.63
N ALA A 42 -34.72 -6.10 8.83
CA ALA A 42 -33.35 -5.78 8.45
C ALA A 42 -32.57 -7.06 8.15
N ILE A 43 -31.70 -6.96 7.16
CA ILE A 43 -30.71 -7.95 6.76
C ILE A 43 -29.35 -7.30 7.05
N ASN A 44 -28.86 -7.46 8.27
CA ASN A 44 -27.63 -6.79 8.72
C ASN A 44 -26.40 -7.59 8.29
N ALA A 45 -26.48 -8.91 8.29
CA ALA A 45 -25.39 -9.79 7.85
C ALA A 45 -25.99 -11.15 7.43
N PRO A 46 -25.19 -12.07 6.85
CA PRO A 46 -25.66 -13.38 6.36
C PRO A 46 -26.48 -14.18 7.37
N ARG A 47 -26.15 -14.07 8.65
CA ARG A 47 -26.82 -14.74 9.77
C ARG A 47 -27.33 -13.77 10.82
N SER A 48 -27.46 -12.48 10.51
CA SER A 48 -27.94 -11.45 11.43
C SER A 48 -29.16 -10.74 10.85
N ILE A 49 -30.33 -11.29 11.12
CA ILE A 49 -31.61 -10.78 10.63
C ILE A 49 -32.39 -10.14 11.77
N VAL A 50 -33.19 -9.11 11.46
CA VAL A 50 -34.16 -8.55 12.40
C VAL A 50 -35.56 -8.86 11.91
N LEU A 51 -36.38 -9.43 12.77
CA LEU A 51 -37.81 -9.61 12.56
C LEU A 51 -38.56 -8.49 13.25
N SER A 52 -39.67 -8.04 12.66
CA SER A 52 -40.56 -7.05 13.26
C SER A 52 -42.02 -7.37 12.99
N GLY A 53 -42.90 -6.97 13.91
CA GLY A 53 -44.35 -7.05 13.71
C GLY A 53 -45.13 -7.10 15.01
N ARG A 54 -46.27 -7.80 14.98
CA ARG A 54 -47.14 -7.98 16.14
C ARG A 54 -46.42 -8.75 17.25
N LYS A 55 -46.56 -8.27 18.49
CA LYS A 55 -45.86 -8.82 19.67
C LYS A 55 -46.11 -10.32 19.88
N ASP A 56 -47.36 -10.74 19.85
CA ASP A 56 -47.73 -12.14 20.15
C ASP A 56 -47.21 -13.10 19.08
N ALA A 57 -47.31 -12.70 17.81
CA ALA A 57 -46.77 -13.45 16.68
C ALA A 57 -45.24 -13.56 16.78
N LEU A 58 -44.56 -12.44 17.07
CA LEU A 58 -43.11 -12.43 17.22
C LEU A 58 -42.67 -13.33 18.38
N ASN A 59 -43.32 -13.22 19.54
CA ASN A 59 -43.03 -14.08 20.70
C ASN A 59 -43.19 -15.57 20.39
N THR A 60 -44.20 -15.93 19.59
CA THR A 60 -44.41 -17.31 19.16
C THR A 60 -43.23 -17.83 18.31
N VAL A 61 -42.74 -17.02 17.37
CA VAL A 61 -41.57 -17.37 16.55
C VAL A 61 -40.31 -17.45 17.41
N LEU A 62 -40.07 -16.48 18.29
CA LEU A 62 -38.89 -16.47 19.14
C LEU A 62 -38.84 -17.66 20.11
N ALA A 63 -39.98 -18.10 20.64
CA ALA A 63 -40.07 -19.29 21.48
C ALA A 63 -39.65 -20.56 20.70
N ARG A 64 -40.22 -20.76 19.49
CA ARG A 64 -39.87 -21.89 18.61
C ARG A 64 -38.40 -21.89 18.19
N LEU A 65 -37.85 -20.71 17.93
CA LEU A 65 -36.43 -20.55 17.61
C LEU A 65 -35.55 -20.87 18.83
N GLY A 66 -35.96 -20.44 20.01
CA GLY A 66 -35.30 -20.76 21.28
C GLY A 66 -35.26 -22.27 21.56
N GLU A 67 -36.36 -22.99 21.33
CA GLU A 67 -36.42 -24.46 21.46
C GLU A 67 -35.43 -25.17 20.53
N ARG A 68 -35.09 -24.56 19.39
CA ARG A 68 -34.11 -25.05 18.41
C ARG A 68 -32.69 -24.55 18.67
N GLY A 69 -32.46 -23.82 19.75
CA GLY A 69 -31.14 -23.26 20.10
C GLY A 69 -30.69 -22.08 19.22
N VAL A 70 -31.60 -21.44 18.49
CA VAL A 70 -31.28 -20.26 17.68
C VAL A 70 -31.20 -19.03 18.57
N SER A 71 -30.06 -18.33 18.53
CA SER A 71 -29.86 -17.09 19.29
C SER A 71 -30.85 -16.02 18.85
N CYS A 72 -31.56 -15.45 19.81
CA CYS A 72 -32.58 -14.44 19.63
C CYS A 72 -32.37 -13.31 20.65
N ARG A 73 -32.43 -12.06 20.20
CA ARG A 73 -32.28 -10.88 21.05
C ARG A 73 -33.40 -9.88 20.79
N PRO A 74 -34.33 -9.68 21.75
CA PRO A 74 -35.32 -8.61 21.67
C PRO A 74 -34.64 -7.24 21.57
N LEU A 75 -35.17 -6.37 20.72
CA LEU A 75 -34.72 -4.99 20.61
C LEU A 75 -35.58 -4.10 21.51
N HIS A 76 -34.96 -3.11 22.16
CA HIS A 76 -35.62 -2.18 23.07
C HIS A 76 -36.39 -1.09 22.30
N VAL A 77 -37.37 -1.52 21.51
CA VAL A 77 -38.31 -0.69 20.76
C VAL A 77 -39.72 -1.23 20.93
N ASN A 78 -40.70 -0.34 20.98
CA ASN A 78 -42.10 -0.72 21.24
C ASN A 78 -42.97 -0.48 19.99
N TYR A 79 -42.40 -0.62 18.80
CA TYR A 79 -43.05 -0.48 17.50
C TYR A 79 -42.34 -1.40 16.50
N ALA A 80 -43.02 -1.82 15.44
CA ALA A 80 -42.45 -2.69 14.41
C ALA A 80 -42.05 -1.91 13.16
N PHE A 81 -40.84 -1.33 13.15
CA PHE A 81 -40.32 -0.71 11.94
C PHE A 81 -40.10 -1.72 10.82
N HIS A 82 -40.09 -1.23 9.57
CA HIS A 82 -39.85 -2.04 8.39
C HIS A 82 -40.86 -3.20 8.22
N SER A 83 -42.11 -3.01 8.69
CA SER A 83 -43.20 -3.99 8.66
C SER A 83 -44.50 -3.39 8.10
N ALA A 84 -45.50 -4.24 7.82
CA ALA A 84 -46.81 -3.81 7.32
C ALA A 84 -47.47 -2.74 8.20
N GLN A 85 -47.15 -2.75 9.50
CA GLN A 85 -47.60 -1.74 10.46
C GLN A 85 -47.18 -0.31 10.08
N MET A 86 -46.11 -0.13 9.28
CA MET A 86 -45.58 1.18 8.91
C MET A 86 -46.25 1.82 7.69
N ILE A 87 -47.14 1.11 6.97
CA ILE A 87 -47.80 1.63 5.75
C ILE A 87 -48.48 3.00 5.99
N PRO A 88 -49.41 3.15 6.95
CA PRO A 88 -50.10 4.45 7.13
C PRO A 88 -49.13 5.56 7.57
N PHE A 89 -48.10 5.21 8.32
CA PHE A 89 -47.08 6.16 8.78
C PHE A 89 -46.12 6.57 7.66
N ALA A 90 -45.87 5.71 6.68
CA ALA A 90 -45.05 6.00 5.51
C ALA A 90 -45.73 6.98 4.56
N GLU A 91 -47.03 6.80 4.34
CA GLU A 91 -47.86 7.74 3.57
C GLU A 91 -47.90 9.11 4.25
N GLN A 92 -48.20 9.14 5.54
CA GLN A 92 -48.23 10.39 6.31
C GLN A 92 -46.86 11.09 6.32
N LEU A 93 -45.77 10.35 6.51
CA LEU A 93 -44.42 10.93 6.48
C LEU A 93 -44.11 11.56 5.12
N THR A 94 -44.52 10.92 4.03
CA THR A 94 -44.30 11.46 2.68
C THR A 94 -45.06 12.77 2.48
N LEU A 95 -46.31 12.85 2.95
CA LEU A 95 -47.11 14.08 2.93
C LEU A 95 -46.50 15.19 3.79
N ASP A 96 -46.09 14.85 5.01
CA ASP A 96 -45.44 15.76 5.97
C ASP A 96 -44.14 16.38 5.40
N LEU A 97 -43.46 15.67 4.50
CA LEU A 97 -42.22 16.12 3.87
C LEU A 97 -42.44 16.92 2.57
N SER A 98 -43.69 17.13 2.12
CA SER A 98 -44.00 17.81 0.85
C SER A 98 -43.38 19.20 0.69
N GLY A 99 -43.16 19.93 1.78
CA GLY A 99 -42.48 21.24 1.78
C GLY A 99 -40.95 21.18 1.79
N VAL A 100 -40.35 20.00 1.88
CA VAL A 100 -38.89 19.84 1.96
C VAL A 100 -38.28 19.78 0.58
N LYS A 101 -37.31 20.67 0.31
CA LYS A 101 -36.52 20.63 -0.93
C LYS A 101 -35.40 19.61 -0.81
N LEU A 102 -35.36 18.63 -1.70
CA LEU A 102 -34.26 17.70 -1.86
C LEU A 102 -33.22 18.25 -2.82
N ASN A 103 -31.94 18.06 -2.47
CA ASN A 103 -30.82 18.33 -3.36
C ASN A 103 -30.14 17.00 -3.69
N PRO A 104 -29.64 16.83 -4.93
CA PRO A 104 -28.90 15.63 -5.30
C PRO A 104 -27.67 15.46 -4.39
N PRO A 105 -27.35 14.21 -3.98
CA PRO A 105 -26.20 13.96 -3.13
C PRO A 105 -24.91 14.27 -3.89
N ARG A 106 -23.97 14.97 -3.23
CA ARG A 106 -22.64 15.26 -3.79
C ARG A 106 -21.63 14.13 -3.55
N ILE A 107 -21.90 13.31 -2.54
CA ILE A 107 -21.14 12.12 -2.17
C ILE A 107 -21.99 10.91 -2.56
N PRO A 108 -21.43 9.88 -3.22
CA PRO A 108 -22.18 8.68 -3.57
C PRO A 108 -22.92 8.08 -2.36
N VAL A 109 -24.17 7.68 -2.57
CA VAL A 109 -25.02 7.09 -1.52
C VAL A 109 -25.32 5.64 -1.90
N TYR A 110 -24.99 4.70 -1.01
CA TYR A 110 -25.41 3.31 -1.10
C TYR A 110 -26.63 3.14 -0.19
N SER A 111 -27.79 2.94 -0.81
CA SER A 111 -29.04 2.88 -0.07
C SER A 111 -29.23 1.51 0.54
N THR A 112 -29.58 1.48 1.83
CA THR A 112 -30.05 0.27 2.49
C THR A 112 -31.53 -0.02 2.22
N VAL A 113 -32.25 0.82 1.47
CA VAL A 113 -33.60 0.52 0.99
C VAL A 113 -33.53 -0.32 -0.28
N THR A 114 -32.65 0.03 -1.21
CA THR A 114 -32.45 -0.71 -2.46
C THR A 114 -31.38 -1.81 -2.33
N GLY A 115 -30.41 -1.64 -1.43
CA GLY A 115 -29.23 -2.50 -1.30
C GLY A 115 -28.15 -2.21 -2.36
N ALA A 116 -28.20 -1.04 -3.01
CA ALA A 116 -27.30 -0.67 -4.10
C ALA A 116 -26.96 0.83 -4.06
N LYS A 117 -25.97 1.22 -4.87
CA LYS A 117 -25.64 2.63 -5.14
C LYS A 117 -26.85 3.31 -5.77
N LEU A 118 -27.21 4.49 -5.27
CA LEU A 118 -28.28 5.30 -5.83
C LEU A 118 -27.77 6.09 -7.04
N ASP A 119 -28.62 6.18 -8.06
CA ASP A 119 -28.43 7.08 -9.20
C ASP A 119 -28.95 8.49 -8.89
N THR A 120 -28.57 9.44 -9.73
CA THR A 120 -29.02 10.83 -9.62
C THR A 120 -30.51 10.90 -9.94
N GLY A 121 -31.36 10.98 -8.92
CA GLY A 121 -32.82 11.06 -9.06
C GLY A 121 -33.60 10.07 -8.20
N ASP A 122 -32.94 9.01 -7.72
CA ASP A 122 -33.58 7.94 -6.92
C ASP A 122 -34.00 8.39 -5.51
N LEU A 123 -33.44 9.52 -5.06
CA LEU A 123 -33.75 10.12 -3.77
C LEU A 123 -34.91 11.13 -3.93
N ASP A 124 -36.13 10.61 -3.85
CA ASP A 124 -37.38 11.38 -3.82
C ASP A 124 -37.93 11.51 -2.37
N LEU A 125 -39.00 12.28 -2.18
CA LEU A 125 -39.64 12.38 -0.86
C LEU A 125 -40.28 11.05 -0.44
N GLY A 126 -40.76 10.26 -1.40
CA GLY A 126 -41.30 8.92 -1.17
C GLY A 126 -40.27 7.93 -0.62
N TYR A 127 -38.98 8.18 -0.83
CA TYR A 127 -37.87 7.36 -0.35
C TYR A 127 -37.90 7.27 1.17
N PHE A 128 -38.24 8.35 1.87
CA PHE A 128 -38.30 8.35 3.33
C PHE A 128 -39.47 7.52 3.87
N GLY A 129 -40.60 7.50 3.15
CA GLY A 129 -41.72 6.59 3.41
C GLY A 129 -41.31 5.13 3.17
N ARG A 130 -40.68 4.84 2.03
CA ARG A 130 -40.10 3.51 1.74
C ARG A 130 -39.11 3.09 2.82
N ASN A 131 -38.24 3.99 3.28
CA ASN A 131 -37.23 3.70 4.29
C ASN A 131 -37.80 3.29 5.66
N ILE A 132 -38.94 3.83 6.10
CA ILE A 132 -39.56 3.38 7.37
C ILE A 132 -40.32 2.06 7.22
N ARG A 133 -40.69 1.68 6.00
CA ARG A 133 -41.59 0.54 5.71
C ARG A 133 -40.89 -0.69 5.15
N GLN A 134 -39.94 -0.52 4.26
CA GLN A 134 -39.24 -1.62 3.57
C GLN A 134 -38.07 -2.14 4.41
N PRO A 135 -37.65 -3.40 4.23
CA PRO A 135 -36.51 -3.97 4.94
C PRO A 135 -35.22 -3.17 4.72
N VAL A 136 -34.40 -3.07 5.77
CA VAL A 136 -33.04 -2.53 5.68
C VAL A 136 -32.10 -3.58 5.12
N ARG A 137 -31.72 -3.45 3.85
CA ARG A 137 -30.76 -4.31 3.13
C ARG A 137 -29.32 -3.86 3.39
N PHE A 138 -28.92 -3.82 4.66
CA PHE A 138 -27.59 -3.32 5.06
C PHE A 138 -26.47 -4.19 4.51
N ALA A 139 -26.60 -5.52 4.59
CA ALA A 139 -25.60 -6.44 4.05
C ALA A 139 -25.35 -6.21 2.55
N ASP A 140 -26.39 -6.00 1.77
CA ASP A 140 -26.26 -5.77 0.33
C ASP A 140 -25.64 -4.42 -0.01
N ALA A 141 -26.02 -3.36 0.72
CA ALA A 141 -25.39 -2.05 0.57
C ALA A 141 -23.89 -2.10 0.94
N THR A 142 -23.52 -2.83 1.97
CA THR A 142 -22.12 -3.05 2.37
C THR A 142 -21.36 -3.86 1.31
N ARG A 143 -21.95 -4.92 0.75
CA ARG A 143 -21.34 -5.65 -0.37
C ARG A 143 -21.16 -4.77 -1.60
N ALA A 144 -22.11 -3.89 -1.89
CA ALA A 144 -21.97 -2.93 -2.99
C ALA A 144 -20.80 -1.95 -2.75
N LEU A 145 -20.59 -1.50 -1.51
CA LEU A 145 -19.40 -0.71 -1.14
C LEU A 145 -18.10 -1.51 -1.33
N ILE A 146 -18.06 -2.77 -0.88
CA ILE A 146 -16.89 -3.65 -1.03
C ILE A 146 -16.54 -3.84 -2.51
N ARG A 147 -17.56 -4.13 -3.35
CA ARG A 147 -17.38 -4.32 -4.80
C ARG A 147 -16.84 -3.06 -5.51
N ASP A 148 -17.19 -1.89 -5.01
CA ASP A 148 -16.68 -0.61 -5.51
C ASP A 148 -15.29 -0.25 -4.92
N GLY A 149 -14.68 -1.14 -4.13
CA GLY A 149 -13.30 -1.05 -3.65
C GLY A 149 -13.12 -0.34 -2.31
N PHE A 150 -14.19 -0.10 -1.54
CA PHE A 150 -14.09 0.54 -0.22
C PHE A 150 -13.72 -0.47 0.88
N SER A 151 -12.61 -0.25 1.57
CA SER A 151 -12.10 -1.13 2.65
C SER A 151 -12.02 -0.46 4.03
N ILE A 152 -12.25 0.85 4.13
CA ILE A 152 -12.28 1.59 5.40
C ILE A 152 -13.68 2.16 5.59
N MET A 153 -14.32 1.82 6.70
CA MET A 153 -15.69 2.23 7.01
C MET A 153 -15.74 2.96 8.36
N ALA A 154 -16.42 4.10 8.41
CA ALA A 154 -16.66 4.83 9.65
C ALA A 154 -18.11 4.63 10.10
N GLU A 155 -18.30 3.99 11.26
CA GLU A 155 -19.60 3.86 11.90
C GLU A 155 -19.93 5.14 12.69
N ILE A 156 -20.88 5.92 12.19
CA ILE A 156 -21.33 7.17 12.82
C ILE A 156 -22.59 6.92 13.65
N GLY A 157 -22.44 6.99 14.96
CA GLY A 157 -23.56 6.84 15.90
C GLY A 157 -23.13 6.99 17.35
N PRO A 158 -24.08 7.04 18.30
CA PRO A 158 -23.80 7.23 19.74
C PRO A 158 -23.16 6.00 20.41
N HIS A 159 -23.17 4.85 19.74
CA HIS A 159 -22.56 3.60 20.18
C HIS A 159 -22.41 2.66 18.98
N PRO A 160 -21.32 1.89 18.87
CA PRO A 160 -21.16 0.94 17.79
C PRO A 160 -22.12 -0.24 17.92
N VAL A 161 -22.85 -0.52 16.85
CA VAL A 161 -23.80 -1.62 16.70
C VAL A 161 -23.63 -2.36 15.38
N LEU A 162 -22.89 -1.80 14.40
CA LEU A 162 -22.74 -2.37 13.06
C LEU A 162 -21.43 -3.14 12.86
N ALA A 163 -20.39 -2.86 13.65
CA ALA A 163 -19.07 -3.50 13.50
C ALA A 163 -19.12 -5.04 13.41
N ALA A 164 -19.96 -5.70 14.23
CA ALA A 164 -20.10 -7.15 14.20
C ALA A 164 -20.75 -7.65 12.88
N SER A 165 -21.72 -6.91 12.35
CA SER A 165 -22.35 -7.25 11.07
C SER A 165 -21.40 -7.06 9.89
N VAL A 166 -20.58 -6.01 9.91
CA VAL A 166 -19.54 -5.78 8.89
C VAL A 166 -18.49 -6.90 8.94
N ALA A 167 -18.03 -7.30 10.13
CA ALA A 167 -17.07 -8.40 10.28
C ALA A 167 -17.59 -9.75 9.73
N GLU A 168 -18.89 -10.01 9.85
CA GLU A 168 -19.49 -11.22 9.27
C GLU A 168 -19.55 -11.16 7.74
N ILE A 169 -19.87 -9.99 7.17
CA ILE A 169 -19.86 -9.77 5.71
C ILE A 169 -18.43 -9.87 5.17
N GLU A 170 -17.47 -9.26 5.86
CA GLU A 170 -16.03 -9.33 5.56
C GLU A 170 -15.56 -10.79 5.44
N MET A 171 -15.94 -11.63 6.41
CA MET A 171 -15.58 -13.04 6.44
C MET A 171 -16.19 -13.84 5.29
N GLU A 172 -17.42 -13.52 4.88
CA GLU A 172 -18.09 -14.19 3.75
C GLU A 172 -17.53 -13.75 2.39
N GLU A 173 -17.24 -12.46 2.23
CA GLU A 173 -16.67 -11.91 0.99
C GLU A 173 -15.17 -12.19 0.84
N GLY A 174 -14.49 -12.60 1.92
CA GLY A 174 -13.06 -12.92 1.90
C GLY A 174 -12.15 -11.72 1.64
N VAL A 175 -12.56 -10.54 2.12
CA VAL A 175 -11.82 -9.27 2.01
C VAL A 175 -11.40 -8.78 3.40
N GLU A 176 -10.53 -7.77 3.47
CA GLU A 176 -10.20 -7.10 4.73
C GLU A 176 -10.95 -5.76 4.81
N ILE A 177 -11.67 -5.52 5.91
CA ILE A 177 -12.41 -4.27 6.15
C ILE A 177 -12.08 -3.73 7.53
N VAL A 178 -11.66 -2.47 7.59
CA VAL A 178 -11.42 -1.78 8.85
C VAL A 178 -12.62 -0.90 9.21
N VAL A 179 -13.26 -1.18 10.35
CA VAL A 179 -14.35 -0.36 10.89
C VAL A 179 -13.84 0.56 12.00
N VAL A 180 -14.00 1.86 11.82
CA VAL A 180 -13.71 2.89 12.83
C VAL A 180 -15.03 3.40 13.42
N THR A 181 -15.15 3.44 14.75
CA THR A 181 -16.40 3.82 15.43
C THR A 181 -16.33 5.24 15.98
N SER A 182 -17.36 6.06 15.78
CA SER A 182 -17.34 7.49 16.14
C SER A 182 -17.49 7.75 17.65
N LEU A 183 -18.52 7.17 18.30
CA LEU A 183 -18.81 7.39 19.72
C LEU A 183 -19.07 6.07 20.42
N ARG A 184 -18.89 6.07 21.74
CA ARG A 184 -19.19 4.93 22.60
C ARG A 184 -19.89 5.41 23.86
N ARG A 185 -21.07 4.86 24.14
CA ARG A 185 -21.81 5.07 25.40
C ARG A 185 -20.88 5.00 26.63
N GLY A 186 -21.00 5.99 27.51
CA GLY A 186 -20.22 6.07 28.75
C GLY A 186 -18.77 6.56 28.56
N ARG A 187 -18.39 6.99 27.36
CA ARG A 187 -17.09 7.62 27.08
C ARG A 187 -17.28 9.10 26.73
N ARG A 188 -16.22 9.88 26.91
CA ARG A 188 -16.21 11.31 26.56
C ARG A 188 -16.28 11.45 25.03
N GLU A 189 -17.28 12.21 24.56
CA GLU A 189 -17.61 12.30 23.13
C GLU A 189 -16.45 12.87 22.31
N ARG A 190 -15.91 14.02 22.74
CA ARG A 190 -14.77 14.67 22.06
C ARG A 190 -13.55 13.76 21.97
N GLU A 191 -13.23 13.06 23.06
CA GLU A 191 -12.10 12.12 23.09
C GLU A 191 -12.30 10.96 22.12
N THR A 192 -13.49 10.37 22.09
CA THR A 192 -13.80 9.22 21.21
C THR A 192 -13.79 9.64 19.73
N MET A 193 -14.34 10.82 19.42
CA MET A 193 -14.29 11.37 18.06
C MET A 193 -12.85 11.64 17.59
N LEU A 194 -12.00 12.19 18.46
CA LEU A 194 -10.59 12.43 18.11
C LEU A 194 -9.84 11.10 17.92
N GLN A 195 -10.10 10.08 18.74
CA GLN A 195 -9.55 8.73 18.54
C GLN A 195 -9.99 8.13 17.19
N ALA A 196 -11.24 8.31 16.79
CA ALA A 196 -11.74 7.88 15.50
C ALA A 196 -11.03 8.60 14.35
N LEU A 197 -10.85 9.93 14.43
CA LEU A 197 -10.09 10.70 13.44
C LEU A 197 -8.63 10.26 13.35
N THR A 198 -7.96 10.01 14.49
CA THR A 198 -6.60 9.47 14.51
C THR A 198 -6.53 8.08 13.90
N ALA A 199 -7.51 7.21 14.16
CA ALA A 199 -7.56 5.88 13.56
C ALA A 199 -7.69 5.97 12.03
N LEU A 200 -8.59 6.83 11.52
CA LEU A 200 -8.73 7.10 10.08
C LEU A 200 -7.42 7.64 9.48
N TYR A 201 -6.76 8.58 10.16
CA TYR A 201 -5.47 9.12 9.72
C TYR A 201 -4.38 8.05 9.61
N ARG A 202 -4.30 7.14 10.60
CA ARG A 202 -3.35 6.01 10.58
C ARG A 202 -3.62 5.01 9.45
N LEU A 203 -4.87 4.94 8.98
CA LEU A 203 -5.28 4.11 7.84
C LEU A 203 -5.05 4.83 6.49
N GLY A 204 -4.45 6.02 6.49
CA GLY A 204 -4.11 6.77 5.29
C GLY A 204 -5.15 7.82 4.86
N ALA A 205 -6.23 8.02 5.64
CA ALA A 205 -7.13 9.14 5.40
C ALA A 205 -6.43 10.47 5.74
N ASN A 206 -6.88 11.57 5.14
CA ASN A 206 -6.36 12.91 5.42
C ASN A 206 -7.47 13.82 5.99
N PRO A 207 -7.76 13.76 7.30
CA PRO A 207 -8.74 14.65 7.91
C PRO A 207 -8.37 16.13 7.72
N ASN A 208 -9.38 16.98 7.55
CA ASN A 208 -9.17 18.42 7.62
C ASN A 208 -8.96 18.82 9.09
N TRP A 209 -7.69 18.90 9.49
CA TRP A 209 -7.29 19.20 10.86
C TRP A 209 -7.64 20.62 11.31
N GLU A 210 -7.64 21.60 10.40
CA GLU A 210 -8.08 22.97 10.69
C GLU A 210 -9.55 22.97 11.12
N THR A 211 -10.42 22.29 10.36
CA THR A 211 -11.84 22.16 10.71
C THR A 211 -12.02 21.39 12.02
N ALA A 212 -11.25 20.32 12.24
CA ALA A 212 -11.31 19.52 13.46
C ALA A 212 -10.91 20.30 14.72
N GLN A 213 -10.07 21.33 14.58
CA GLN A 213 -9.62 22.20 15.67
C GLN A 213 -10.53 23.41 15.89
N GLY A 214 -11.53 23.62 15.01
CA GLY A 214 -12.45 24.76 15.09
C GLY A 214 -11.93 26.03 14.40
N GLY A 215 -10.95 25.90 13.49
CA GLY A 215 -10.35 27.01 12.76
C GLY A 215 -8.81 26.97 12.81
N LEU A 216 -8.19 28.08 12.41
CA LEU A 216 -6.75 28.26 12.52
C LEU A 216 -6.34 28.23 14.01
N ALA A 217 -5.35 27.39 14.31
CA ALA A 217 -4.72 27.32 15.61
C ALA A 217 -3.27 27.80 15.51
N ASP A 218 -2.73 28.33 16.60
CA ASP A 218 -1.31 28.66 16.69
C ASP A 218 -0.49 27.38 16.53
N VAL A 219 0.39 27.36 15.53
CA VAL A 219 1.30 26.24 15.27
C VAL A 219 2.60 26.47 16.03
N ILE A 220 3.07 25.45 16.74
CA ILE A 220 4.39 25.46 17.38
C ILE A 220 5.34 24.53 16.61
N ASP A 221 6.62 24.88 16.59
CA ASP A 221 7.63 24.01 16.03
C ASP A 221 7.78 22.74 16.89
N LEU A 222 7.56 21.59 16.27
CA LEU A 222 7.88 20.29 16.85
C LEU A 222 9.32 19.89 16.48
N PRO A 223 9.98 19.03 17.28
CA PRO A 223 11.26 18.47 16.90
C PRO A 223 11.23 17.90 15.47
N ALA A 224 12.29 18.17 14.71
CA ALA A 224 12.41 17.67 13.34
C ALA A 224 12.28 16.14 13.29
N TYR A 225 11.79 15.62 12.15
CA TYR A 225 11.61 14.19 11.93
C TYR A 225 12.88 13.42 12.31
N PRO A 226 12.81 12.43 13.22
CA PRO A 226 13.97 11.69 13.67
C PRO A 226 14.36 10.67 12.60
N TRP A 227 15.11 11.12 11.60
CA TRP A 227 15.64 10.24 10.56
C TRP A 227 16.41 9.06 11.19
N GLN A 228 16.09 7.85 10.73
CA GLN A 228 16.90 6.67 11.03
C GLN A 228 18.21 6.78 10.26
N ARG A 229 19.20 7.44 10.88
CA ARG A 229 20.50 7.73 10.26
C ARG A 229 21.26 6.43 10.03
N GLN A 230 21.34 6.02 8.78
CA GLN A 230 22.19 4.94 8.32
C GLN A 230 23.23 5.48 7.34
N ARG A 231 24.44 4.95 7.43
CA ARG A 231 25.59 5.41 6.64
C ARG A 231 25.55 4.74 5.25
N TYR A 232 25.01 5.45 4.26
CA TYR A 232 25.02 5.03 2.86
C TYR A 232 26.03 5.87 2.06
N TRP A 233 27.32 5.57 2.21
CA TRP A 233 28.37 6.17 1.39
C TRP A 233 28.86 5.17 0.36
N ILE A 234 29.05 5.63 -0.88
CA ILE A 234 29.91 4.93 -1.84
C ILE A 234 31.33 5.18 -1.35
N GLU A 235 31.93 4.18 -0.70
CA GLU A 235 33.33 4.28 -0.30
C GLU A 235 34.17 4.40 -1.57
N LYS A 236 34.84 5.54 -1.73
CA LYS A 236 35.85 5.71 -2.77
C LYS A 236 36.88 4.60 -2.53
N ARG A 237 36.97 3.66 -3.46
CA ARG A 237 38.01 2.62 -3.46
C ARG A 237 39.34 3.35 -3.17
N PRO A 238 40.14 2.91 -2.19
CA PRO A 238 41.41 3.56 -1.92
C PRO A 238 42.16 3.61 -3.24
N GLN A 239 42.37 4.82 -3.77
CA GLN A 239 43.36 5.01 -4.81
C GLN A 239 44.66 4.56 -4.15
N SER A 240 45.21 3.43 -4.60
CA SER A 240 46.53 3.01 -4.17
C SER A 240 47.43 4.22 -4.32
N ALA A 241 48.02 4.66 -3.21
CA ALA A 241 49.01 5.72 -3.18
C ALA A 241 50.27 5.24 -3.89
N ALA A 242 50.20 5.17 -5.22
CA ALA A 242 51.29 4.82 -6.13
C ALA A 242 51.07 5.43 -7.52
N HIS A 243 50.30 6.52 -7.62
CA HIS A 243 50.24 7.34 -8.84
C HIS A 243 50.55 8.80 -8.49
N THR A 244 51.72 9.01 -7.88
CA THR A 244 52.39 10.31 -7.94
C THR A 244 52.98 10.44 -9.34
N THR A 245 52.33 11.26 -10.17
CA THR A 245 52.94 11.99 -11.29
C THR A 245 53.82 11.16 -12.22
N ALA A 246 53.20 10.32 -13.04
CA ALA A 246 53.79 9.87 -14.29
C ALA A 246 52.76 10.04 -15.41
N ASP A 247 53.27 10.56 -16.52
CA ASP A 247 52.58 10.94 -17.74
C ASP A 247 51.46 9.94 -18.14
N ARG A 248 50.22 10.43 -18.28
CA ARG A 248 49.04 9.61 -18.64
C ARG A 248 49.08 9.10 -20.09
N ASN A 249 50.17 9.36 -20.82
CA ASN A 249 50.36 9.03 -22.22
C ASN A 249 51.45 7.98 -22.51
N ALA A 250 52.02 7.31 -21.50
CA ALA A 250 52.71 6.04 -21.72
C ALA A 250 51.71 4.89 -21.43
N GLY A 251 51.50 4.00 -22.40
CA GLY A 251 50.51 2.94 -22.31
C GLY A 251 50.70 2.11 -21.05
N HIS A 252 49.60 1.51 -20.58
CA HIS A 252 49.43 0.83 -19.27
C HIS A 252 50.44 -0.30 -18.94
N ILE A 253 51.38 -0.56 -19.86
CA ILE A 253 52.31 -1.69 -19.93
C ILE A 253 53.76 -1.23 -19.74
N LEU A 254 54.22 -0.21 -20.48
CA LEU A 254 55.62 0.25 -20.48
C LEU A 254 56.05 0.96 -19.18
N GLY A 255 55.09 1.55 -18.46
CA GLY A 255 55.33 2.19 -17.18
C GLY A 255 56.01 3.55 -17.29
N THR A 256 56.89 3.87 -16.33
CA THR A 256 57.53 5.19 -16.19
C THR A 256 58.95 5.15 -16.73
N ARG A 257 59.35 6.18 -17.49
CA ARG A 257 60.75 6.37 -17.89
C ARG A 257 61.60 6.77 -16.70
N ILE A 258 62.68 6.04 -16.46
CA ILE A 258 63.69 6.29 -15.44
C ILE A 258 64.91 6.90 -16.13
N SER A 259 65.46 7.97 -15.54
CA SER A 259 66.72 8.56 -16.02
C SER A 259 67.87 7.61 -15.70
N SER A 260 68.61 7.20 -16.73
CA SER A 260 69.78 6.32 -16.60
C SER A 260 70.89 6.77 -17.55
N PRO A 261 72.17 6.72 -17.14
CA PRO A 261 73.31 6.93 -18.04
C PRO A 261 73.42 5.88 -19.15
N ALA A 262 72.78 4.71 -18.97
CA ALA A 262 72.81 3.59 -19.91
C ALA A 262 71.79 3.71 -21.06
N GLY A 263 71.04 4.80 -21.14
CA GLY A 263 70.02 5.03 -22.17
C GLY A 263 68.60 5.15 -21.59
N ASN A 264 67.60 4.86 -22.41
CA ASN A 264 66.20 5.05 -22.06
C ASN A 264 65.65 3.79 -21.39
N ILE A 265 65.57 3.82 -20.07
CA ILE A 265 64.98 2.73 -19.30
C ILE A 265 63.53 3.08 -18.95
N PHE A 266 62.62 2.16 -19.20
CA PHE A 266 61.23 2.24 -18.78
C PHE A 266 60.96 1.11 -17.79
N GLN A 267 60.27 1.42 -16.71
CA GLN A 267 59.96 0.45 -15.67
C GLN A 267 58.48 0.46 -15.31
N ALA A 268 57.91 -0.73 -15.23
CA ALA A 268 56.61 -1.00 -14.65
C ALA A 268 56.75 -2.03 -13.52
N VAL A 269 55.97 -1.82 -12.46
CA VAL A 269 55.74 -2.86 -11.44
C VAL A 269 54.32 -3.34 -11.62
N TRP A 270 54.17 -4.62 -11.87
CA TRP A 270 52.88 -5.24 -12.11
C TRP A 270 52.51 -6.16 -10.95
N PRO A 271 51.44 -5.82 -10.21
CA PRO A 271 50.76 -6.80 -9.39
C PRO A 271 50.24 -7.92 -10.29
N ALA A 272 50.17 -9.17 -9.78
CA ALA A 272 49.54 -10.27 -10.51
C ALA A 272 48.08 -9.99 -10.96
N THR A 273 47.45 -8.98 -10.37
CA THR A 273 46.07 -8.55 -10.63
C THR A 273 45.95 -7.30 -11.52
N ALA A 274 47.06 -6.72 -11.98
CA ALA A 274 47.02 -5.50 -12.78
C ALA A 274 48.13 -5.40 -13.86
N PRO A 275 47.80 -4.92 -15.07
CA PRO A 275 46.45 -4.62 -15.57
C PRO A 275 45.57 -5.87 -15.69
N ALA A 276 44.26 -5.72 -15.42
CA ALA A 276 43.34 -6.85 -15.21
C ALA A 276 43.32 -7.88 -16.37
N TRP A 277 43.49 -7.41 -17.61
CA TRP A 277 43.49 -8.25 -18.81
C TRP A 277 44.74 -9.16 -18.92
N LEU A 278 45.85 -8.85 -18.24
CA LEU A 278 47.00 -9.77 -18.22
C LEU A 278 46.64 -11.07 -17.51
N GLY A 279 45.76 -11.02 -16.50
CA GLY A 279 45.29 -12.20 -15.78
C GLY A 279 44.52 -13.21 -16.64
N ASP A 280 44.02 -12.77 -17.81
CA ASP A 280 43.26 -13.61 -18.73
C ASP A 280 44.16 -14.46 -19.64
N HIS A 281 45.42 -14.06 -19.85
CA HIS A 281 46.34 -14.80 -20.72
C HIS A 281 47.12 -15.87 -19.93
N LYS A 282 46.54 -17.08 -19.87
CA LYS A 282 47.10 -18.23 -19.17
C LYS A 282 47.62 -19.30 -20.11
N VAL A 283 48.88 -19.69 -19.93
CA VAL A 283 49.52 -20.79 -20.66
C VAL A 283 50.04 -21.79 -19.63
N GLY A 284 49.63 -23.06 -19.72
CA GLY A 284 50.03 -24.07 -18.73
C GLY A 284 49.59 -23.77 -17.29
N GLY A 285 48.51 -22.98 -17.12
CA GLY A 285 48.00 -22.57 -15.80
C GLY A 285 48.72 -21.38 -15.16
N GLN A 286 49.80 -20.88 -15.77
CA GLN A 286 50.53 -19.69 -15.32
C GLN A 286 50.08 -18.47 -16.13
N ILE A 287 50.10 -17.29 -15.50
CA ILE A 287 49.86 -16.02 -16.19
C ILE A 287 51.16 -15.67 -16.93
N VAL A 288 51.10 -15.66 -18.25
CA VAL A 288 52.25 -15.34 -19.12
C VAL A 288 51.95 -14.05 -19.86
N VAL A 289 52.88 -13.11 -19.87
CA VAL A 289 52.71 -11.85 -20.60
C VAL A 289 52.59 -12.15 -22.10
N PRO A 290 51.52 -11.68 -22.79
CA PRO A 290 51.38 -11.92 -24.21
C PRO A 290 52.53 -11.33 -25.01
N GLY A 291 53.03 -12.04 -26.04
CA GLY A 291 54.06 -11.51 -26.93
C GLY A 291 53.65 -10.19 -27.60
N ALA A 292 52.36 -10.01 -27.88
CA ALA A 292 51.82 -8.75 -28.40
C ALA A 292 51.98 -7.57 -27.42
N ALA A 293 51.94 -7.81 -26.10
CA ALA A 293 52.18 -6.79 -25.09
C ALA A 293 53.66 -6.39 -25.02
N ILE A 294 54.56 -7.37 -25.18
CA ILE A 294 56.01 -7.14 -25.29
C ILE A 294 56.31 -6.31 -26.54
N LEU A 295 55.72 -6.66 -27.68
CA LEU A 295 55.86 -5.91 -28.93
C LEU A 295 55.37 -4.46 -28.82
N GLU A 296 54.23 -4.21 -28.17
CA GLU A 296 53.74 -2.83 -27.94
C GLU A 296 54.71 -2.03 -27.07
N ALA A 297 55.22 -2.63 -26.00
CA ALA A 297 56.16 -1.98 -25.09
C ALA A 297 57.49 -1.65 -25.80
N LEU A 298 58.04 -2.60 -26.57
CA LEU A 298 59.26 -2.38 -27.36
C LEU A 298 59.05 -1.34 -28.45
N TRP A 299 57.94 -1.42 -29.19
CA TRP A 299 57.62 -0.45 -30.24
C TRP A 299 57.52 0.96 -29.67
N ARG A 300 56.85 1.12 -28.52
CA ARG A 300 56.68 2.41 -27.86
C ARG A 300 57.98 2.92 -27.25
N ALA A 301 58.77 2.06 -26.61
CA ALA A 301 60.08 2.42 -26.08
C ALA A 301 61.02 2.90 -27.21
N GLY A 302 61.04 2.19 -28.34
CA GLY A 302 61.82 2.58 -29.52
C GLY A 302 61.33 3.90 -30.14
N ARG A 303 60.01 4.10 -30.26
CA ARG A 303 59.41 5.35 -30.72
C ARG A 303 59.84 6.54 -29.86
N ASP A 304 59.73 6.39 -28.54
CA ASP A 304 60.07 7.43 -27.57
C ASP A 304 61.59 7.65 -27.47
N ALA A 305 62.40 6.61 -27.66
CA ALA A 305 63.86 6.69 -27.67
C ALA A 305 64.40 7.37 -28.94
N LEU A 306 63.83 7.06 -30.11
CA LEU A 306 64.23 7.63 -31.40
C LEU A 306 63.57 8.99 -31.67
N GLY A 307 62.56 9.37 -30.90
CA GLY A 307 61.80 10.61 -31.10
C GLY A 307 61.07 10.65 -32.44
N ASN A 308 60.66 9.49 -32.97
CA ASN A 308 60.05 9.37 -34.30
C ASN A 308 58.76 8.54 -34.21
N ASP A 309 57.66 9.06 -34.72
CA ASP A 309 56.35 8.38 -34.70
C ASP A 309 56.26 7.16 -35.63
N ARG A 310 57.22 6.99 -36.54
CA ARG A 310 57.28 5.88 -37.51
C ARG A 310 58.50 5.02 -37.25
N VAL A 311 58.34 4.02 -36.38
CA VAL A 311 59.35 3.00 -36.10
C VAL A 311 58.86 1.62 -36.56
N TYR A 312 59.80 0.80 -37.03
CA TYR A 312 59.59 -0.59 -37.40
C TYR A 312 60.37 -1.47 -36.45
N LEU A 313 59.78 -2.58 -36.01
CA LEU A 313 60.48 -3.64 -35.29
C LEU A 313 60.88 -4.71 -36.29
N SER A 314 62.17 -5.07 -36.31
CA SER A 314 62.69 -6.23 -37.03
C SER A 314 63.34 -7.20 -36.03
N ASP A 315 63.53 -8.45 -36.46
CA ASP A 315 64.31 -9.45 -35.72
C ASP A 315 63.85 -9.72 -34.28
N PHE A 316 62.54 -9.57 -34.03
CA PHE A 316 61.94 -9.85 -32.73
C PHE A 316 61.95 -11.35 -32.41
N SER A 317 62.51 -11.68 -31.25
CA SER A 317 62.47 -13.00 -30.66
C SER A 317 62.16 -12.90 -29.17
N ILE A 318 61.50 -13.94 -28.63
CA ILE A 318 61.25 -14.09 -27.19
C ILE A 318 62.02 -15.32 -26.76
N ASP A 319 63.13 -15.11 -26.05
CA ASP A 319 63.98 -16.19 -25.57
C ASP A 319 63.31 -17.02 -24.47
N GLN A 320 62.59 -16.34 -23.57
CA GLN A 320 61.86 -16.97 -22.47
C GLN A 320 60.51 -16.29 -22.25
N PRO A 321 59.45 -17.06 -21.92
CA PRO A 321 58.17 -16.47 -21.56
C PRO A 321 58.29 -15.67 -20.26
N LEU A 322 57.77 -14.45 -20.26
CA LEU A 322 57.70 -13.63 -19.05
C LEU A 322 56.49 -14.03 -18.21
N VAL A 323 56.72 -14.74 -17.10
CA VAL A 323 55.68 -15.19 -16.17
C VAL A 323 55.41 -14.11 -15.11
N LEU A 324 54.13 -13.80 -14.88
CA LEU A 324 53.73 -12.85 -13.84
C LEU A 324 53.59 -13.52 -12.47
N HIS A 325 54.22 -12.89 -11.49
CA HIS A 325 54.13 -13.21 -10.07
C HIS A 325 53.53 -12.01 -9.31
N GLU A 326 53.28 -12.17 -8.01
CA GLU A 326 52.59 -11.15 -7.21
C GLU A 326 53.26 -9.75 -7.26
N ASN A 327 54.57 -9.68 -7.49
CA ASN A 327 55.34 -8.43 -7.61
C ASN A 327 56.36 -8.48 -8.76
N THR A 328 55.92 -8.76 -9.99
CA THR A 328 56.85 -8.74 -11.14
C THR A 328 57.23 -7.31 -11.49
N THR A 329 58.53 -7.01 -11.40
CA THR A 329 59.11 -5.79 -11.99
C THR A 329 59.55 -6.10 -13.41
N TRP A 330 59.04 -5.34 -14.37
CA TRP A 330 59.49 -5.38 -15.77
C TRP A 330 60.20 -4.07 -16.11
N GLN A 331 61.38 -4.21 -16.72
CA GLN A 331 62.11 -3.12 -17.34
C GLN A 331 62.27 -3.34 -18.85
N VAL A 332 62.03 -2.29 -19.63
CA VAL A 332 62.41 -2.23 -21.05
C VAL A 332 63.54 -1.21 -21.15
N ALA A 333 64.69 -1.64 -21.64
CA ALA A 333 65.80 -0.76 -21.98
C ALA A 333 65.80 -0.55 -23.48
N ALA A 334 65.88 0.71 -23.88
CA ALA A 334 66.02 1.15 -25.26
C ALA A 334 67.36 1.88 -25.36
N THR A 335 68.31 1.25 -26.03
CA THR A 335 69.67 1.77 -26.21
C THR A 335 69.85 2.23 -27.64
N GLN A 336 70.38 3.45 -27.84
CA GLN A 336 70.59 4.00 -29.17
C GLN A 336 72.07 3.87 -29.54
N PRO A 337 72.46 2.86 -30.32
CA PRO A 337 73.73 2.93 -31.05
C PRO A 337 73.64 4.07 -32.08
N ASP A 338 74.74 4.77 -32.33
CA ASP A 338 74.84 6.04 -33.09
C ASP A 338 74.39 6.02 -34.58
N ASN A 339 73.60 5.01 -35.00
CA ASN A 339 73.25 4.71 -36.39
C ASN A 339 71.76 4.89 -36.72
N GLY A 340 70.98 5.55 -35.86
CA GLY A 340 69.53 5.77 -36.09
C GLY A 340 68.65 4.54 -35.83
N CYS A 341 69.22 3.48 -35.26
CA CYS A 341 68.51 2.30 -34.74
C CYS A 341 68.49 2.34 -33.20
N CYS A 342 67.56 1.60 -32.59
CA CYS A 342 67.50 1.36 -31.16
C CYS A 342 67.46 -0.15 -30.94
N GLU A 343 68.26 -0.64 -29.98
CA GLU A 343 68.25 -2.02 -29.48
C GLU A 343 67.53 -2.09 -28.14
#